data_AF-A0A6N4V3A9-F1
#
_entry.id   AF-A0A6N4V3A9-F1
#
_cell.length_a   1.000
_cell.length_b   1.000
_cell.length_c   1.000
_cell.angle_alpha   90.00
_cell.angle_beta   90.00
_cell.angle_gamma   90.00
#
_symmetry.space_group_name_H-M   'P 1'
#
loop_
_entity.id
_entity.type
_entity.pdbx_description
1 polymer ?
#
loop_
_entity_poly.entity_id
_entity_poly.type
_entity_poly.pdbx_seq_one_letter_code
_entity_poly.pdbx_strand_id
1 'polypeptide(L)'
;MLPCFKCGKTLINADEESQNQPREGTEFRTYGHYGSTCWDSVDGEELVLNVCDDCLREHAERVAQHKRFRPVVTTGRLLVGKHWVERPLVPYTGHPDDGELMIEPEEVGTEMPNTEWPDNAAELREYAVKLADDLTNSTADRRATPSRPQESR
;
A
#
# COMPACT_ATOMS: atom_id res chain seq x y z
N MET A 1 -7.77 23.64 -6.79
CA MET A 1 -8.34 22.28 -6.76
C MET A 1 -9.29 22.09 -7.93
N LEU A 2 -9.17 20.96 -8.64
CA LEU A 2 -10.09 20.60 -9.72
C LEU A 2 -11.42 20.07 -9.17
N PRO A 3 -12.57 20.38 -9.79
CA PRO A 3 -13.85 19.78 -9.42
C PRO A 3 -13.89 18.29 -9.79
N CYS A 4 -14.89 17.57 -9.27
CA CYS A 4 -15.18 16.22 -9.72
C CYS A 4 -15.50 16.22 -11.21
N PHE A 5 -14.76 15.42 -11.98
CA PHE A 5 -14.91 15.26 -13.43
C PHE A 5 -16.33 14.81 -13.83
N LYS A 6 -16.98 13.98 -13.00
CA LYS A 6 -18.30 13.41 -13.31
C LYS A 6 -19.46 14.33 -12.96
N CYS A 7 -19.48 14.87 -11.74
CA CYS A 7 -20.64 15.60 -11.21
C CYS A 7 -20.41 17.11 -11.01
N GLY A 8 -19.18 17.60 -11.21
CA GLY A 8 -18.83 19.01 -11.04
C GLY A 8 -18.73 19.48 -9.58
N LYS A 9 -18.91 18.58 -8.58
CA LYS A 9 -18.75 18.90 -7.16
C LYS A 9 -17.38 19.53 -6.90
N THR A 10 -17.37 20.71 -6.28
CA THR A 10 -16.13 21.33 -5.79
C THR A 10 -15.55 20.49 -4.66
N LEU A 11 -14.28 20.11 -4.79
CA LEU A 11 -13.55 19.33 -3.79
C LEU A 11 -12.68 20.24 -2.93
N ILE A 12 -12.32 19.74 -1.76
CA ILE A 12 -11.45 20.41 -0.79
C ILE A 12 -10.18 19.58 -0.66
N ASN A 13 -9.05 20.23 -0.52
CA ASN A 13 -7.79 19.54 -0.26
C ASN A 13 -7.83 18.78 1.08
N ALA A 14 -7.26 17.59 1.12
CA ALA A 14 -7.01 16.85 2.36
C ALA A 14 -5.84 17.48 3.15
N ASP A 15 -4.93 18.14 2.44
CA ASP A 15 -3.79 18.87 2.98
C ASP A 15 -3.73 20.26 2.34
N GLU A 16 -3.72 21.31 3.15
CA GLU A 16 -3.83 22.71 2.70
C GLU A 16 -2.67 23.14 1.81
N GLU A 17 -1.48 22.53 1.96
CA GLU A 17 -0.29 22.84 1.16
C GLU A 17 -0.29 22.13 -0.21
N SER A 18 -1.15 21.14 -0.38
CA SER A 18 -1.24 20.35 -1.62
C SER A 18 -1.91 21.13 -2.76
N GLN A 19 -1.37 21.03 -3.98
CA GLN A 19 -1.97 21.68 -5.14
C GLN A 19 -3.30 21.03 -5.58
N ASN A 20 -3.39 19.69 -5.49
CA ASN A 20 -4.57 18.93 -5.90
C ASN A 20 -4.68 17.55 -5.20
N GLN A 21 -4.80 17.53 -3.87
CA GLN A 21 -5.01 16.30 -3.11
C GLN A 21 -6.45 16.25 -2.57
N PRO A 22 -7.45 15.82 -3.35
CA PRO A 22 -8.85 15.90 -2.94
C PRO A 22 -9.15 15.03 -1.71
N ARG A 23 -9.84 15.60 -0.73
CA ARG A 23 -10.52 14.87 0.34
C ARG A 23 -11.82 14.28 -0.19
N GLU A 24 -12.11 13.02 0.16
CA GLU A 24 -13.28 12.27 -0.34
C GLU A 24 -13.33 12.20 -1.88
N GLY A 25 -12.15 12.08 -2.48
CA GLY A 25 -11.98 11.87 -3.89
C GLY A 25 -10.59 11.34 -4.19
N THR A 26 -10.39 10.96 -5.45
CA THR A 26 -9.12 10.44 -5.94
C THR A 26 -8.64 11.31 -7.09
N GLU A 27 -7.37 11.72 -7.04
CA GLU A 27 -6.66 12.30 -8.18
C GLU A 27 -6.26 11.15 -9.12
N PHE A 28 -6.55 11.32 -10.41
CA PHE A 28 -6.05 10.48 -11.48
C PHE A 28 -5.11 11.32 -12.34
N ARG A 29 -3.89 10.82 -12.53
CA ARG A 29 -2.83 11.47 -13.29
C ARG A 29 -2.29 10.50 -14.33
N THR A 30 -2.10 10.98 -15.55
CA THR A 30 -1.54 10.20 -16.66
C THR A 30 -0.58 11.03 -17.50
N TYR A 31 0.36 10.34 -18.15
CA TYR A 31 1.54 10.89 -18.86
C TYR A 31 1.53 10.56 -20.36
N GLY A 32 0.34 10.23 -20.91
CA GLY A 32 0.16 9.69 -22.26
C GLY A 32 0.33 8.18 -22.30
N HIS A 33 -0.54 7.50 -23.04
CA HIS A 33 -0.61 6.02 -23.03
C HIS A 33 -0.80 5.40 -24.43
N TYR A 34 -0.41 6.10 -25.50
CA TYR A 34 -0.35 5.58 -26.87
C TYR A 34 -1.69 5.00 -27.34
N GLY A 35 -2.65 5.88 -27.65
CA GLY A 35 -3.92 5.43 -28.25
C GLY A 35 -5.14 6.30 -28.00
N SER A 36 -5.01 7.36 -27.20
CA SER A 36 -6.09 8.34 -27.04
C SER A 36 -6.06 9.35 -28.18
N THR A 37 -7.22 9.61 -28.81
CA THR A 37 -7.35 10.67 -29.82
C THR A 37 -7.74 12.02 -29.22
N CYS A 38 -8.02 12.07 -27.92
CA CYS A 38 -8.41 13.29 -27.22
C CYS A 38 -7.20 14.02 -26.63
N TRP A 39 -6.26 13.26 -26.06
CA TRP A 39 -5.01 13.74 -25.48
C TRP A 39 -4.07 12.55 -25.32
N ASP A 40 -2.84 12.67 -25.82
CA ASP A 40 -1.81 11.63 -25.75
C ASP A 40 -0.43 12.30 -25.87
N SER A 41 -0.04 13.04 -24.81
CA SER A 41 1.27 13.68 -24.81
C SER A 41 2.39 12.67 -24.57
N VAL A 42 3.57 12.94 -25.15
CA VAL A 42 4.80 12.17 -24.94
C VAL A 42 5.98 13.05 -24.51
N ASP A 43 5.71 14.31 -24.16
CA ASP A 43 6.73 15.33 -23.88
C ASP A 43 6.87 15.70 -22.39
N GLY A 44 6.24 14.91 -21.50
CA GLY A 44 6.23 15.15 -20.07
C GLY A 44 5.05 16.00 -19.59
N GLU A 45 4.17 16.46 -20.48
CA GLU A 45 2.87 17.01 -20.07
C GLU A 45 1.97 15.94 -19.44
N GLU A 46 1.22 16.33 -18.41
CA GLU A 46 0.32 15.45 -17.65
C GLU A 46 -1.15 15.88 -17.82
N LEU A 47 -2.04 14.91 -17.91
CA LEU A 47 -3.48 15.12 -17.76
C LEU A 47 -3.90 14.71 -16.35
N VAL A 48 -4.58 15.61 -15.65
CA VAL A 48 -5.02 15.42 -14.25
C VAL A 48 -6.53 15.63 -14.15
N LEU A 49 -7.22 14.71 -13.47
CA LEU A 49 -8.63 14.85 -13.12
C LEU A 49 -8.89 14.35 -11.69
N ASN A 50 -9.97 14.83 -11.08
CA ASN A 50 -10.46 14.32 -9.80
C ASN A 50 -11.79 13.61 -10.00
N VAL A 51 -12.03 12.52 -9.28
CA VAL A 51 -13.37 11.91 -9.14
C VAL A 51 -13.70 11.78 -7.66
N CYS A 52 -14.87 12.26 -7.23
CA CYS A 52 -15.31 12.12 -5.85
C CYS A 52 -15.72 10.67 -5.54
N ASP A 53 -15.63 10.29 -4.27
CA ASP A 53 -15.94 8.92 -3.82
C ASP A 53 -17.36 8.50 -4.16
N ASP A 54 -18.33 9.42 -4.12
CA ASP A 54 -19.72 9.14 -4.47
C ASP A 54 -19.84 8.70 -5.94
N CYS A 55 -19.19 9.39 -6.87
CA CYS A 55 -19.21 9.03 -8.28
C CYS A 55 -18.41 7.75 -8.57
N LEU A 56 -17.31 7.50 -7.85
CA LEU A 56 -16.58 6.23 -7.95
C LEU A 56 -17.43 5.06 -7.46
N ARG A 57 -18.17 5.24 -6.35
CA ARG A 57 -19.04 4.22 -5.78
C ARG A 57 -20.28 3.96 -6.63
N GLU A 58 -20.90 5.02 -7.16
CA GLU A 58 -22.05 4.92 -8.08
C GLU A 58 -21.71 4.18 -9.38
N HIS A 59 -20.45 4.25 -9.81
CA HIS A 59 -19.98 3.65 -11.05
C HIS A 59 -18.91 2.57 -10.82
N ALA A 60 -18.95 1.90 -9.67
CA ALA A 60 -17.99 0.86 -9.30
C ALA A 60 -17.90 -0.27 -10.33
N GLU A 61 -18.98 -0.54 -11.07
CA GLU A 61 -19.04 -1.53 -12.15
C GLU A 61 -18.14 -1.19 -13.35
N ARG A 62 -17.67 0.07 -13.44
CA ARG A 62 -16.79 0.58 -14.50
C ARG A 62 -15.34 0.72 -14.04
N VAL A 63 -15.07 0.35 -12.80
CA VAL A 63 -13.74 0.39 -12.20
C VAL A 63 -13.19 -1.03 -12.13
N ALA A 64 -11.89 -1.16 -12.30
CA ALA A 64 -11.19 -2.42 -12.13
C ALA A 64 -10.02 -2.26 -11.15
N GLN A 65 -9.71 -3.32 -10.42
CA GLN A 65 -8.58 -3.42 -9.52
C GLN A 65 -7.62 -4.51 -9.98
N HIS A 66 -6.32 -4.29 -9.76
CA HIS A 66 -5.27 -5.24 -10.10
C HIS A 66 -4.20 -5.26 -9.02
N LYS A 67 -4.06 -6.41 -8.36
CA LYS A 67 -2.97 -6.67 -7.41
C LYS A 67 -1.75 -7.15 -8.19
N ARG A 68 -0.83 -6.23 -8.50
CA ARG A 68 0.40 -6.55 -9.26
C ARG A 68 1.47 -7.25 -8.43
N PHE A 69 1.51 -6.95 -7.13
CA PHE A 69 2.43 -7.60 -6.19
C PHE A 69 1.77 -7.74 -4.81
N ARG A 70 2.24 -8.73 -4.06
CA ARG A 70 2.04 -8.85 -2.61
C ARG A 70 3.20 -8.17 -1.91
N PRO A 71 2.96 -7.31 -0.90
CA PRO A 71 4.03 -6.83 -0.05
C PRO A 71 4.74 -8.02 0.61
N VAL A 72 6.07 -8.05 0.55
CA VAL A 72 6.88 -9.00 1.35
C VAL A 72 7.13 -8.33 2.69
N VAL A 73 6.71 -9.00 3.76
CA VAL A 73 6.83 -8.52 5.12
C VAL A 73 7.56 -9.54 5.97
N THR A 74 8.19 -9.07 7.03
CA THR A 74 8.81 -9.95 8.04
C THR A 74 8.36 -9.55 9.44
N THR A 75 8.99 -10.10 10.47
CA THR A 75 8.71 -9.88 11.89
C THR A 75 8.41 -8.41 12.20
N GLY A 76 7.33 -8.16 12.94
CA GLY A 76 6.83 -6.81 13.21
C GLY A 76 6.12 -6.13 12.03
N ARG A 77 5.79 -6.87 10.96
CA ARG A 77 5.21 -6.36 9.71
C ARG A 77 6.10 -5.32 9.01
N LEU A 78 7.41 -5.47 9.14
CA LEU A 78 8.37 -4.65 8.40
C LEU A 78 8.25 -4.98 6.91
N LEU A 79 7.95 -3.96 6.08
CA LEU A 79 7.94 -4.09 4.62
C LEU A 79 9.38 -4.20 4.10
N VAL A 80 9.68 -5.31 3.43
CA VAL A 80 11.05 -5.63 2.99
C VAL A 80 11.18 -5.92 1.50
N GLY A 81 10.07 -6.02 0.76
CA GLY A 81 10.13 -6.23 -0.68
C GLY A 81 8.77 -6.33 -1.35
N LYS A 82 8.79 -6.70 -2.63
CA LYS A 82 7.59 -6.95 -3.43
C LYS A 82 7.66 -8.36 -4.02
N HIS A 83 6.62 -9.14 -3.82
CA HIS A 83 6.47 -10.43 -4.49
C HIS A 83 5.47 -10.28 -5.63
N TRP A 84 5.97 -10.27 -6.86
CA TRP A 84 5.19 -10.11 -8.07
C TRP A 84 4.25 -11.29 -8.24
N VAL A 85 2.99 -11.00 -8.60
CA VAL A 85 1.96 -12.01 -8.81
C VAL A 85 1.31 -11.80 -10.17
N GLU A 86 1.06 -12.90 -10.86
CA GLU A 86 0.25 -12.90 -12.08
C GLU A 86 -1.22 -13.04 -11.68
N ARG A 87 -1.92 -11.91 -11.60
CA ARG A 87 -3.34 -11.87 -11.31
C ARG A 87 -4.08 -11.14 -12.44
N PRO A 88 -5.29 -11.56 -12.79
CA PRO A 88 -6.08 -10.81 -13.74
C PRO A 88 -6.45 -9.44 -13.17
N LEU A 89 -6.61 -8.47 -14.07
CA LEU A 89 -7.41 -7.28 -13.79
C LEU A 89 -8.85 -7.73 -13.56
N VAL A 90 -9.44 -7.37 -12.43
CA VAL A 90 -10.81 -7.77 -12.08
C VAL A 90 -11.68 -6.54 -11.83
N PRO A 91 -13.01 -6.62 -12.01
CA PRO A 91 -13.92 -5.56 -11.58
C PRO A 91 -13.66 -5.15 -10.12
N TYR A 92 -13.82 -3.87 -9.82
CA TYR A 92 -13.62 -3.35 -8.48
C TYR A 92 -14.64 -3.98 -7.51
N THR A 93 -14.12 -4.52 -6.41
CA THR A 93 -14.94 -5.29 -5.45
C THR A 93 -15.31 -4.49 -4.21
N GLY A 94 -14.80 -3.26 -4.06
CA GLY A 94 -14.90 -2.49 -2.82
C GLY A 94 -13.94 -2.96 -1.72
N HIS A 95 -13.25 -4.09 -1.91
CA HIS A 95 -12.36 -4.68 -0.93
C HIS A 95 -10.91 -4.65 -1.44
N PRO A 96 -9.99 -3.99 -0.72
CA PRO A 96 -8.58 -4.10 -1.03
C PRO A 96 -8.11 -5.54 -0.75
N ASP A 97 -7.23 -6.05 -1.60
CA ASP A 97 -6.52 -7.30 -1.36
C ASP A 97 -5.37 -7.01 -0.39
N ASP A 98 -5.55 -7.39 0.88
CA ASP A 98 -4.59 -7.23 1.98
C ASP A 98 -3.54 -8.36 2.04
N GLY A 99 -3.52 -9.23 1.04
CA GLY A 99 -2.57 -10.35 0.97
C GLY A 99 -1.12 -9.87 1.01
N GLU A 100 -0.41 -10.34 2.02
CA GLU A 100 1.03 -10.16 2.27
C GLU A 100 1.77 -11.51 2.19
N LEU A 101 3.07 -11.48 1.86
CA LEU A 101 3.97 -12.64 1.95
C LEU A 101 4.84 -12.46 3.19
N MET A 102 4.56 -13.22 4.26
CA MET A 102 5.38 -13.24 5.46
C MET A 102 6.59 -14.15 5.26
N ILE A 103 7.77 -13.66 5.62
CA ILE A 103 9.04 -14.41 5.58
C ILE A 103 9.81 -14.25 6.89
N GLU A 104 10.75 -15.16 7.13
CA GLU A 104 11.70 -15.03 8.23
C GLU A 104 12.71 -13.91 7.95
N PRO A 105 13.23 -13.23 9.00
CA PRO A 105 14.21 -12.16 8.83
C PRO A 105 15.41 -12.55 7.97
N GLU A 106 15.92 -13.77 8.09
CA GLU A 106 17.11 -14.26 7.39
C GLU A 106 16.89 -14.43 5.88
N GLU A 107 15.63 -14.54 5.44
CA GLU A 107 15.26 -14.71 4.03
C GLU A 107 15.30 -13.37 3.25
N VAL A 108 15.34 -12.23 3.95
CA VAL A 108 15.31 -10.88 3.35
C VAL A 108 16.49 -10.66 2.41
N GLY A 109 16.27 -10.51 1.11
CA GLY A 109 17.36 -10.32 0.13
C GLY A 109 18.03 -11.62 -0.35
N THR A 110 17.46 -12.79 -0.03
CA THR A 110 17.90 -14.06 -0.63
C THR A 110 17.33 -14.24 -2.04
N GLU A 111 17.84 -15.23 -2.77
CA GLU A 111 17.25 -15.61 -4.06
C GLU A 111 15.86 -16.22 -3.84
N MET A 112 14.83 -15.40 -4.07
CA MET A 112 13.43 -15.80 -4.03
C MET A 112 12.78 -15.54 -5.40
N PRO A 113 12.11 -16.54 -6.00
CA PRO A 113 11.42 -16.37 -7.28
C PRO A 113 10.37 -15.26 -7.22
N ASN A 114 10.27 -14.47 -8.29
CA ASN A 114 9.31 -13.38 -8.45
C ASN A 114 9.37 -12.31 -7.35
N THR A 115 10.49 -12.20 -6.63
CA THR A 115 10.66 -11.21 -5.56
C THR A 115 11.62 -10.11 -6.00
N GLU A 116 11.21 -8.87 -5.81
CA GLU A 116 12.03 -7.67 -5.96
C GLU A 116 12.37 -7.13 -4.56
N TRP A 117 13.66 -7.01 -4.30
CA TRP A 117 14.20 -6.45 -3.07
C TRP A 117 14.61 -4.99 -3.29
N PRO A 118 14.48 -4.11 -2.29
CA PRO A 118 15.09 -2.79 -2.33
C PRO A 118 16.61 -2.88 -2.29
N ASP A 119 17.29 -1.84 -2.77
CA ASP A 119 18.77 -1.81 -2.86
C ASP A 119 19.47 -2.01 -1.51
N ASN A 120 18.79 -1.69 -0.40
CA ASN A 120 19.28 -1.82 0.97
C ASN A 120 18.82 -3.11 1.69
N ALA A 121 18.51 -4.18 0.94
CA ALA A 121 17.99 -5.42 1.51
C ALA A 121 18.86 -6.04 2.63
N ALA A 122 20.19 -5.91 2.54
CA ALA A 122 21.10 -6.41 3.57
C ALA A 122 20.92 -5.67 4.91
N GLU A 123 20.78 -4.35 4.88
CA GLU A 123 20.52 -3.54 6.09
C GLU A 123 19.14 -3.86 6.67
N LEU A 124 18.13 -4.04 5.81
CA LEU A 124 16.80 -4.46 6.24
C LEU A 124 16.81 -5.84 6.90
N ARG A 125 17.63 -6.77 6.42
CA ARG A 125 17.82 -8.09 7.04
C ARG A 125 18.38 -7.95 8.44
N GLU A 126 19.48 -7.22 8.61
CA GLU A 126 20.11 -7.00 9.92
C GLU A 126 19.14 -6.36 10.92
N TYR A 127 18.38 -5.36 10.46
CA TYR A 127 17.36 -4.72 11.26
C TYR A 127 16.22 -5.68 11.64
N ALA A 128 15.74 -6.49 10.70
CA ALA A 128 14.68 -7.47 10.94
C ALA A 128 15.09 -8.54 11.95
N VAL A 129 16.33 -9.05 11.88
CA VAL A 129 16.88 -10.02 12.84
C VAL A 129 16.90 -9.41 14.24
N LYS A 130 17.45 -8.19 14.36
CA LYS A 130 17.48 -7.48 15.64
C LYS A 130 16.07 -7.25 16.21
N LEU A 131 15.12 -6.87 15.37
CA LEU A 131 13.73 -6.66 15.77
C LEU A 131 13.09 -7.96 16.29
N ALA A 132 13.39 -9.09 15.64
CA ALA A 132 12.90 -10.40 16.09
C ALA A 132 13.48 -10.81 17.45
N ASP A 133 14.78 -10.58 17.67
CA ASP A 133 15.45 -10.81 18.95
C ASP A 133 14.83 -9.96 20.08
N ASP A 134 14.64 -8.65 19.84
CA ASP A 134 14.08 -7.72 20.81
C ASP A 134 12.64 -8.11 21.20
N LEU A 135 11.82 -8.52 20.23
CA LEU A 135 10.45 -8.98 20.48
C LEU A 135 10.43 -10.30 21.26
N THR A 136 11.33 -11.22 20.94
CA THR A 136 11.46 -12.50 21.64
C THR A 136 11.85 -12.27 23.10
N ASN A 137 12.86 -11.42 23.35
CA ASN A 137 13.30 -11.07 24.70
C ASN A 137 12.22 -10.34 25.51
N SER A 138 11.46 -9.42 24.89
CA SER A 138 10.34 -8.73 25.56
C SER A 138 9.22 -9.70 25.99
N THR A 139 8.93 -10.73 25.19
CA THR A 139 7.91 -11.72 25.54
C THR A 139 8.36 -12.69 26.63
N ALA A 140 9.66 -13.01 26.70
CA ALA A 140 10.24 -13.80 27.77
C ALA A 140 10.15 -13.08 29.13
N ASP A 141 10.47 -11.78 29.18
CA ASP A 141 10.38 -10.96 30.41
C ASP A 141 8.94 -10.86 30.95
N ARG A 142 7.93 -10.79 30.07
CA ARG A 142 6.52 -10.77 30.48
C ARG A 142 6.05 -12.10 31.06
N ARG A 143 6.63 -13.23 30.67
CA ARG A 143 6.32 -14.56 31.23
C ARG A 143 7.01 -14.82 32.57
N ALA A 144 8.09 -14.10 32.88
CA ALA A 144 8.86 -14.24 34.12
C ALA A 144 8.32 -13.43 35.31
N THR A 145 7.27 -12.62 35.12
CA THR A 145 6.66 -11.86 36.23
C THR A 145 5.72 -12.78 37.02
N PRO A 146 6.01 -13.12 38.30
CA PRO A 146 5.13 -13.98 39.07
C PRO A 146 3.81 -13.26 39.35
N SER A 147 2.70 -13.95 39.09
CA SER A 147 1.35 -13.50 39.46
C SER A 147 1.31 -13.21 40.96
N ARG A 148 1.06 -11.95 41.30
CA ARG A 148 0.90 -11.45 42.67
C ARG A 148 -0.10 -12.34 43.41
N PRO A 149 0.20 -12.86 44.61
CA PRO A 149 -0.75 -13.69 45.33
C PRO A 149 -2.01 -12.86 45.62
N GLN A 150 -3.18 -13.44 45.34
CA GLN A 150 -4.46 -12.89 45.75
C GLN A 150 -4.46 -12.81 47.28
N GLU A 151 -4.34 -11.60 47.83
CA GLU A 151 -4.64 -11.36 49.23
C GLU A 151 -6.14 -11.63 49.45
N SER A 152 -6.42 -12.72 50.13
CA SER A 152 -7.75 -13.05 50.61
C SER A 152 -8.03 -12.30 51.91
N ARG A 153 -9.18 -11.61 51.91
CA ARG A 153 -9.95 -10.99 53.02
C ARG A 153 -9.76 -9.50 53.24
#